data_AF-A0A7S2HJH3-F1
#
_entry.id   AF-A0A7S2HJH3-F1
#
_cell.length_a   1.000
_cell.length_b   1.000
_cell.length_c   1.000
_cell.angle_alpha   90.00
_cell.angle_beta   90.00
_cell.angle_gamma   90.00
#
_symmetry.space_group_name_H-M   'P 1'
#
loop_
_entity.id
_entity.type
_entity.pdbx_description
1 polymer ?
#
loop_
_entity_poly.entity_id
_entity_poly.type
_entity_poly.pdbx_seq_one_letter_code
_entity_poly.pdbx_strand_id
1 'polypeptide(L)'
;SANFHSELENGHEKIVGTFDIQQADGTTREENLTIVPHYMVRRMPERFDIDNPHANIGPMDSLPREQWLEAYKDGSAANMQSALDRLRNWIETSWKDKIEDQPTPCGPGRPPTATNYMSPSEVANAQTRI
;
A
#
# COMPACT_ATOMS: atom_id res chain seq x y z
N SER A 1 -15.08 16.80 27.62
CA SER A 1 -15.97 16.96 26.44
C SER A 1 -15.13 17.52 25.31
N ALA A 2 -15.22 17.01 24.10
CA ALA A 2 -14.54 17.62 22.96
C ALA A 2 -15.18 18.99 22.68
N ASN A 3 -14.47 20.09 22.95
CA ASN A 3 -14.93 21.45 22.66
C ASN A 3 -14.57 21.83 21.22
N PHE A 4 -14.90 20.96 20.27
CA PHE A 4 -14.71 21.24 18.86
C PHE A 4 -15.85 20.65 18.02
N HIS A 5 -16.14 21.29 16.90
CA HIS A 5 -17.07 20.81 15.89
C HIS A 5 -16.47 21.00 14.49
N SER A 6 -16.97 20.22 13.54
CA SER A 6 -16.55 20.31 12.15
C SER A 6 -17.61 21.06 11.35
N GLU A 7 -17.16 22.01 10.53
CA GLU A 7 -17.98 22.79 9.62
C GLU A 7 -17.55 22.53 8.18
N LEU A 8 -18.51 22.44 7.27
CA LEU A 8 -18.27 22.38 5.83
C LEU A 8 -18.88 23.62 5.19
N GLU A 9 -18.03 24.59 4.85
CA GLU A 9 -18.45 25.88 4.28
C GLU A 9 -17.92 25.99 2.85
N ASN A 10 -18.81 26.08 1.86
CA ASN A 10 -18.43 26.18 0.45
C ASN A 10 -17.42 25.11 -0.02
N GLY A 11 -17.60 23.85 0.43
CA GLY A 11 -16.69 22.74 0.09
C GLY A 11 -15.41 22.66 0.93
N HIS A 12 -15.15 23.66 1.77
CA HIS A 12 -13.99 23.72 2.63
C HIS A 12 -14.34 23.21 4.03
N GLU A 13 -13.70 22.11 4.43
CA GLU A 13 -13.84 21.56 5.76
C GLU A 13 -12.96 22.33 6.75
N LYS A 14 -13.53 22.67 7.90
CA LYS A 14 -12.85 23.34 9.01
C LYS A 14 -13.22 22.66 10.31
N ILE A 15 -12.29 22.57 11.24
CA ILE A 15 -12.54 22.13 12.61
C ILE A 15 -12.37 23.36 13.49
N VAL A 16 -13.44 23.77 14.16
CA VAL A 16 -13.46 24.94 15.05
C VAL A 16 -13.57 24.44 16.48
N GLY A 17 -12.67 24.87 17.35
CA GLY A 17 -12.72 24.45 18.74
C GLY A 17 -11.61 25.02 19.60
N THR A 18 -11.65 24.70 20.89
CA THR A 18 -10.61 25.06 21.85
C THR A 18 -9.57 23.94 21.91
N PHE A 19 -8.30 24.28 21.68
CA PHE A 19 -7.18 23.33 21.66
C PHE A 19 -6.08 23.77 22.61
N ASP A 20 -5.38 22.80 23.20
CA ASP A 20 -4.14 23.03 23.93
C ASP A 20 -2.99 23.23 22.94
N ILE A 21 -2.44 24.44 22.91
CA ILE A 21 -1.28 24.79 22.09
C ILE A 21 -0.05 24.81 22.99
N GLN A 22 0.97 24.07 22.57
CA GLN A 22 2.29 24.14 23.20
C GLN A 22 3.01 25.41 22.75
N GLN A 23 3.40 26.23 23.71
CA GLN A 23 4.18 27.44 23.48
C GLN A 23 5.68 27.14 23.42
N ALA A 24 6.45 28.10 22.90
CA ALA A 24 7.91 27.96 22.78
C ALA A 24 8.63 27.82 24.13
N ASP A 25 7.99 28.24 25.23
CA ASP A 25 8.49 28.08 26.60
C ASP A 25 8.17 26.72 27.23
N GLY A 26 7.49 25.84 26.49
CA GLY A 26 7.09 24.51 26.94
C GLY A 26 5.77 24.46 27.71
N THR A 27 5.13 25.60 27.98
CA THR A 27 3.79 25.66 28.61
C THR A 27 2.69 25.38 27.60
N THR A 28 1.51 24.98 28.10
CA THR A 28 0.31 24.78 27.28
C THR A 28 -0.71 25.88 27.55
N ARG A 29 -1.37 26.36 26.50
CA ARG A 29 -2.49 27.32 26.59
C ARG A 29 -3.65 26.85 25.75
N GLU A 30 -4.86 26.95 26.32
CA GLU A 30 -6.10 26.78 25.58
C GLU A 30 -6.37 27.99 24.67
N GLU A 31 -6.60 27.73 23.38
CA GLU A 31 -6.94 28.75 22.40
C GLU A 31 -7.99 28.25 21.40
N ASN A 32 -8.86 29.15 20.96
CA ASN A 32 -9.86 28.84 19.94
C ASN A 32 -9.20 28.87 18.57
N LEU A 33 -9.08 27.70 17.94
CA LEU A 33 -8.49 27.56 16.62
C LEU A 33 -9.54 27.14 15.59
N THR A 34 -9.27 27.53 14.35
CA THR A 34 -9.90 26.98 13.15
C THR A 34 -8.85 26.23 12.37
N ILE A 35 -8.96 24.90 12.34
CA ILE A 35 -7.99 24.00 11.71
C ILE A 35 -8.58 23.51 10.39
N VAL A 36 -7.81 23.61 9.31
CA VAL A 36 -8.17 22.95 8.04
C VAL A 36 -7.57 21.54 8.04
N PRO A 37 -8.39 20.49 8.10
CA PRO A 37 -7.87 19.13 8.11
C PRO A 37 -7.21 18.81 6.77
N HIS A 38 -6.08 18.11 6.84
CA HIS A 38 -5.39 17.58 5.69
C HIS A 38 -5.44 16.06 5.72
N TYR A 39 -5.62 15.47 4.55
CA TYR A 39 -5.78 14.05 4.34
C TYR A 39 -4.64 13.56 3.47
N MET A 40 -4.10 12.41 3.86
CA MET A 40 -3.06 11.77 3.10
C MET A 40 -3.65 11.16 1.82
N VAL A 41 -3.04 11.46 0.69
CA VAL A 41 -3.28 10.78 -0.60
C VAL A 41 -1.96 10.41 -1.21
N ARG A 42 -1.94 9.27 -1.91
CA ARG A 42 -0.77 8.86 -2.67
C ARG A 42 -0.92 9.32 -4.11
N ARG A 43 0.06 10.08 -4.61
CA ARG A 43 0.11 10.45 -6.03
C ARG A 43 0.84 9.36 -6.81
N MET A 44 0.05 8.54 -7.48
CA MET A 44 0.56 7.52 -8.39
C MET A 44 1.25 8.19 -9.59
N PRO A 45 2.41 7.67 -10.05
CA PRO A 45 3.02 8.16 -11.28
C PRO A 45 2.10 7.90 -12.48
N GLU A 46 2.14 8.76 -13.51
CA GLU A 46 1.35 8.58 -14.74
C GLU A 46 1.55 7.21 -15.39
N ARG A 47 2.77 6.68 -15.27
CA ARG A 47 3.13 5.33 -15.71
C ARG A 47 3.42 4.47 -14.49
N PHE A 48 2.38 3.80 -14.00
CA PHE A 48 2.49 2.80 -12.95
C PHE A 48 2.50 1.40 -13.58
N ASP A 49 3.60 0.66 -13.39
CA ASP A 49 3.72 -0.73 -13.83
C ASP A 49 3.03 -1.65 -12.81
N ILE A 50 1.80 -2.04 -13.13
CA ILE A 50 0.96 -2.85 -12.24
C ILE A 50 1.55 -4.25 -12.02
N ASP A 51 2.31 -4.77 -12.98
CA ASP A 51 2.77 -6.16 -12.96
C ASP A 51 4.11 -6.31 -12.21
N ASN A 52 4.74 -5.19 -11.82
CA ASN A 52 5.96 -5.18 -11.03
C ASN A 52 5.66 -5.01 -9.52
N PRO A 53 5.94 -6.02 -8.67
CA PRO A 53 5.70 -5.94 -7.22
C PRO A 53 6.58 -4.90 -6.51
N HIS A 54 7.63 -4.40 -7.17
CA HIS A 54 8.51 -3.33 -6.69
C HIS A 54 8.21 -1.97 -7.35
N ALA A 55 7.08 -1.84 -8.05
CA ALA A 55 6.71 -0.59 -8.69
C ALA A 55 6.60 0.55 -7.67
N ASN A 56 7.16 1.71 -8.03
CA ASN A 56 7.06 2.91 -7.21
C ASN A 56 5.62 3.43 -7.25
N ILE A 57 4.93 3.34 -6.12
CA ILE A 57 3.57 3.85 -5.92
C ILE A 57 3.51 5.38 -5.73
N GLY A 58 4.66 6.06 -5.77
CA GLY A 58 4.78 7.51 -5.69
C GLY A 58 4.74 8.06 -4.26
N PRO A 59 4.95 9.38 -4.09
CA PRO A 59 4.97 10.03 -2.78
C PRO A 59 3.58 10.10 -2.15
N MET A 60 3.57 10.30 -0.83
CA MET A 60 2.36 10.70 -0.10
C MET A 60 2.33 12.21 0.05
N ASP A 61 1.17 12.78 -0.24
CA ASP A 61 0.87 14.18 -0.05
C ASP A 61 -0.23 14.35 1.00
N SER A 62 -0.15 15.43 1.76
CA SER A 62 -1.17 15.84 2.72
C SER A 62 -1.94 17.00 2.11
N LEU A 63 -3.20 16.78 1.73
CA LEU A 63 -4.02 17.75 1.01
C LEU A 63 -5.30 18.10 1.77
N PRO A 64 -5.81 19.34 1.68
CA PRO A 64 -7.15 19.68 2.14
C PRO A 64 -8.23 18.83 1.46
N ARG A 65 -9.39 18.70 2.10
CA ARG A 65 -10.49 17.81 1.66
C ARG A 65 -10.83 17.92 0.16
N GLU A 66 -11.00 19.13 -0.36
CA GLU A 66 -11.41 19.35 -1.76
C GLU A 66 -10.35 18.81 -2.74
N GLN A 67 -9.10 19.21 -2.56
CA GLN A 67 -7.97 18.74 -3.38
C GLN A 67 -7.73 17.24 -3.21
N TRP A 68 -7.93 16.72 -1.99
CA TRP A 68 -7.85 15.29 -1.74
C TRP A 68 -8.93 14.53 -2.53
N LEU A 69 -10.16 15.03 -2.57
CA LEU A 69 -11.25 14.42 -3.34
C LEU A 69 -10.98 14.45 -4.84
N GLU A 70 -10.41 15.54 -5.37
CA GLU A 70 -10.00 15.63 -6.77
C GLU A 70 -8.88 14.64 -7.08
N ALA A 71 -7.79 14.66 -6.31
CA ALA A 71 -6.66 13.74 -6.48
C ALA A 71 -7.07 12.27 -6.35
N TYR A 72 -8.04 11.98 -5.49
CA TYR A 72 -8.61 10.64 -5.33
C TYR A 72 -9.43 10.22 -6.56
N LYS A 73 -10.22 11.14 -7.14
CA LYS A 73 -11.02 10.92 -8.35
C LYS A 73 -10.19 10.83 -9.62
N ASP A 74 -9.06 11.54 -9.70
CA ASP A 74 -8.17 11.63 -10.88
C ASP A 74 -7.36 10.34 -11.17
N GLY A 75 -7.88 9.18 -10.75
CA GLY A 75 -7.36 7.87 -11.14
C GLY A 75 -6.37 7.25 -10.17
N SER A 76 -5.88 7.98 -9.16
CA SER A 76 -4.98 7.41 -8.13
C SER A 76 -5.62 6.23 -7.42
N ALA A 77 -6.89 6.36 -7.03
CA ALA A 77 -7.63 5.29 -6.36
C ALA A 77 -7.93 4.11 -7.30
N ALA A 78 -8.39 4.39 -8.53
CA ALA A 78 -8.75 3.36 -9.50
C ALA A 78 -7.54 2.53 -9.94
N ASN A 79 -6.40 3.17 -10.21
CA ASN A 79 -5.17 2.49 -10.58
C ASN A 79 -4.64 1.63 -9.44
N MET A 80 -4.68 2.14 -8.20
CA MET A 80 -4.26 1.39 -7.02
C MET A 80 -5.17 0.19 -6.76
N GLN A 81 -6.48 0.36 -6.85
CA GLN A 81 -7.44 -0.74 -6.70
C GLN A 81 -7.22 -1.80 -7.77
N SER A 82 -7.06 -1.40 -9.04
CA SER A 82 -6.78 -2.35 -10.13
C SER A 82 -5.49 -3.15 -9.89
N ALA A 83 -4.46 -2.51 -9.33
CA ALA A 83 -3.22 -3.20 -8.98
C ALA A 83 -3.39 -4.24 -7.88
N LEU A 84 -4.13 -3.88 -6.82
CA LEU A 84 -4.45 -4.79 -5.73
C LEU A 84 -5.32 -5.96 -6.20
N ASP A 85 -6.28 -5.71 -7.08
CA ASP A 85 -7.15 -6.76 -7.64
C ASP A 85 -6.35 -7.73 -8.51
N ARG A 86 -5.42 -7.24 -9.34
CA ARG A 86 -4.53 -8.10 -10.14
C ARG A 86 -3.60 -8.91 -9.27
N LEU A 87 -2.99 -8.30 -8.24
CA LEU A 87 -2.13 -9.01 -7.31
C LEU A 87 -2.90 -10.13 -6.60
N ARG A 88 -4.11 -9.83 -6.13
CA ARG A 88 -5.00 -10.82 -5.52
C ARG A 88 -5.27 -11.99 -6.48
N ASN A 89 -5.68 -11.69 -7.72
CA ASN A 89 -5.94 -12.73 -8.71
C ASN A 89 -4.71 -13.58 -8.98
N TRP A 90 -3.52 -12.97 -9.08
CA TRP A 90 -2.27 -13.69 -9.27
C TRP A 90 -1.96 -14.65 -8.10
N ILE A 91 -2.19 -14.20 -6.86
CA ILE A 91 -2.04 -15.06 -5.66
C ILE A 91 -3.02 -16.22 -5.70
N GLU A 92 -4.31 -15.94 -5.98
CA GLU A 92 -5.35 -16.96 -6.02
C GLU A 92 -5.07 -18.00 -7.12
N THR A 93 -4.70 -17.59 -8.33
CA THR A 93 -4.35 -18.50 -9.42
C THR A 93 -3.08 -19.29 -9.10
N SER A 94 -2.02 -18.62 -8.62
CA SER A 94 -0.76 -19.30 -8.28
C SER A 94 -0.94 -20.32 -7.17
N TRP A 95 -1.80 -20.05 -6.19
CA TRP A 95 -2.15 -21.00 -5.14
C TRP A 95 -2.87 -22.22 -5.70
N LYS A 96 -3.89 -22.02 -6.53
CA LYS A 96 -4.63 -23.12 -7.17
C LYS A 96 -3.70 -24.01 -8.01
N ASP A 97 -2.91 -23.38 -8.87
CA ASP A 97 -2.04 -24.10 -9.81
C ASP A 97 -0.90 -24.88 -9.12
N LYS A 98 -0.33 -24.32 -8.04
CA LYS A 98 0.90 -24.84 -7.43
C LYS A 98 0.71 -25.56 -6.10
N ILE A 99 -0.43 -25.41 -5.43
CA ILE A 99 -0.59 -25.86 -4.06
C ILE A 99 -1.87 -26.67 -3.87
N GLU A 100 -3.00 -26.27 -4.45
CA GLU A 100 -4.30 -26.91 -4.19
C GLU A 100 -4.33 -28.41 -4.59
N ASP A 101 -3.80 -28.73 -5.78
CA ASP A 101 -3.76 -30.12 -6.28
C ASP A 101 -2.38 -30.79 -6.17
N GLN A 102 -1.39 -30.10 -5.59
CA GLN A 102 -0.04 -30.64 -5.45
C GLN A 102 0.08 -31.38 -4.11
N PRO A 103 0.60 -32.63 -4.10
CA PRO A 103 0.83 -33.35 -2.86
C PRO A 103 1.81 -32.54 -2.01
N THR A 104 1.33 -32.03 -0.87
CA THR A 104 2.12 -31.20 0.02
C THR A 104 3.38 -31.98 0.43
N PRO A 105 4.59 -31.42 0.27
CA PRO A 105 5.85 -32.14 0.53
C PRO A 105 6.10 -32.48 2.01
N CYS A 106 5.13 -32.25 2.89
CA CYS A 106 5.20 -32.54 4.32
C CYS A 106 4.84 -34.00 4.69
N GLY A 107 4.67 -34.89 3.70
CA GLY A 107 4.60 -36.34 3.92
C GLY A 107 5.99 -36.99 3.96
N PRO A 108 6.14 -38.22 4.52
CA PRO A 108 7.42 -38.91 4.52
C PRO A 108 7.94 -39.00 3.08
N GLY A 109 9.15 -38.47 2.87
CA GLY A 109 9.71 -38.18 1.55
C GLY A 109 9.44 -39.28 0.53
N ARG A 110 8.85 -38.91 -0.60
CA ARG A 110 8.65 -39.82 -1.74
C ARG A 110 10.01 -40.46 -2.07
N PRO A 111 10.12 -41.80 -2.12
CA PRO A 111 11.39 -42.43 -2.43
C PRO A 111 11.89 -41.93 -3.80
N PRO A 112 13.19 -41.64 -3.92
CA PRO A 112 13.75 -40.94 -5.07
C PRO A 112 13.49 -41.77 -6.33
N THR A 113 12.66 -41.24 -7.23
CA THR A 113 12.59 -41.73 -8.60
C THR A 113 13.75 -41.09 -9.35
N ALA A 114 14.58 -41.94 -9.96
CA ALA A 114 15.96 -41.66 -10.40
C ALA A 114 16.14 -40.62 -11.53
N THR A 115 15.16 -39.76 -11.79
CA THR A 115 15.17 -38.81 -12.93
C THR A 115 15.23 -37.33 -12.53
N ASN A 116 15.23 -36.99 -11.24
CA ASN A 116 15.18 -35.59 -10.77
C ASN A 116 16.49 -35.08 -10.14
N TYR A 117 17.63 -35.70 -10.41
CA TYR A 117 18.92 -35.10 -10.08
C TYR A 117 19.42 -34.32 -11.29
N MET A 118 19.67 -33.02 -11.11
CA MET A 118 20.53 -32.27 -12.03
C MET A 118 21.82 -33.07 -12.18
N SER A 119 22.17 -33.38 -13.43
CA SER A 119 23.42 -34.07 -13.75
C SER A 119 24.60 -33.27 -13.17
N PRO A 120 25.71 -33.93 -12.82
CA PRO A 120 26.91 -33.23 -12.33
C PRO A 120 27.37 -32.08 -13.26
N SER A 121 27.12 -32.21 -14.57
CA SER A 121 27.37 -31.18 -15.57
C SER A 121 26.45 -29.95 -15.46
N GLU A 122 25.20 -30.12 -15.05
CA GLU A 122 24.26 -29.00 -14.85
C GLU A 122 24.60 -28.22 -13.58
N VAL A 123 25.05 -28.92 -12.52
CA VAL A 123 25.53 -28.29 -11.29
C VAL A 123 26.81 -27.48 -11.54
N ALA A 124 27.75 -28.03 -12.32
CA ALA A 124 29.00 -27.32 -12.66
C ALA A 124 28.73 -26.03 -13.45
N ASN A 125 27.82 -26.07 -14.43
CA ASN A 125 27.45 -24.89 -15.22
C ASN A 125 26.75 -23.80 -14.40
N ALA A 126 25.95 -24.18 -13.40
CA ALA A 126 25.30 -23.24 -12.50
C ALA A 126 26.29 -22.52 -11.58
N GLN A 127 27.36 -23.20 -11.15
CA GLN A 127 28.39 -22.61 -10.29
C GLN A 127 29.32 -21.64 -11.02
N THR A 128 29.51 -21.82 -12.34
CA THR A 128 30.35 -20.93 -13.15
C THR A 128 29.65 -19.63 -13.62
N ARG A 129 28.36 -19.45 -13.32
CA ARG A 129 27.58 -18.26 -13.68
C ARG A 129 27.34 -17.29 -12.52
N ILE A 130 28.07 -17.47 -11.41
CA ILE A 130 28.13 -16.53 -10.28
C ILE A 130 29.41 -15.70 -10.40
#